data_AF-A0A537DYK9-F1
#
_entry.id   AF-A0A537DYK9-F1
#
_cell.length_a   1.000
_cell.length_b   1.000
_cell.length_c   1.000
_cell.angle_alpha   90.00
_cell.angle_beta   90.00
_cell.angle_gamma   90.00
#
_symmetry.space_group_name_H-M   'P 1'
#
loop_
_entity.id
_entity.type
_entity.pdbx_description
1 polymer ?
#
loop_
_entity_poly.entity_id
_entity_poly.type
_entity_poly.pdbx_seq_one_letter_code
_entity_poly.pdbx_strand_id
1 'polypeptide(L)'
;MGQTVQIEVRELKPELLQDYLRFFDQAFSDFPHWAGCYCGFYETPGDDWDPTERAGPQHRTARAGQISSGKASGLLAYIDGNPVGWCNAQPTSATCAITP
;
A
#
# COMPACT_ATOMS: atom_id res chain seq x y z
N MET A 1 -16.20 -27.95 -5.21
CA MET A 1 -15.72 -28.06 -3.81
C MET A 1 -15.08 -26.73 -3.46
N GLY A 2 -15.65 -25.97 -2.53
CA GLY A 2 -15.03 -24.72 -2.07
C GLY A 2 -13.91 -25.05 -1.10
N GLN A 3 -12.70 -24.60 -1.36
CA GLN A 3 -11.64 -24.64 -0.36
C GLN A 3 -11.85 -23.48 0.62
N THR A 4 -11.84 -23.80 1.91
CA THR A 4 -11.77 -22.78 2.96
C THR A 4 -10.30 -22.43 3.18
N VAL A 5 -9.95 -21.16 3.01
CA VAL A 5 -8.60 -20.65 3.26
C VAL A 5 -8.61 -19.82 4.54
N GLN A 6 -7.59 -20.00 5.38
CA GLN A 6 -7.39 -19.17 6.57
C GLN A 6 -6.70 -17.87 6.16
N ILE A 7 -7.31 -16.73 6.50
CA ILE A 7 -6.75 -15.41 6.25
C ILE A 7 -6.31 -14.82 7.57
N GLU A 8 -5.03 -14.50 7.68
CA GLU A 8 -4.49 -13.73 8.79
C GLU A 8 -4.43 -12.25 8.41
N VAL A 9 -4.88 -11.36 9.30
CA VAL A 9 -4.82 -9.92 9.08
C VAL A 9 -3.90 -9.30 10.12
N ARG A 10 -2.90 -8.55 9.66
CA ARG A 10 -1.91 -7.87 10.51
C ARG A 10 -1.93 -6.37 10.27
N GLU A 11 -1.83 -5.61 11.35
CA GLU A 11 -1.57 -4.16 11.26
C GLU A 11 -0.20 -3.90 10.63
N LEU A 12 -0.15 -2.91 9.75
CA LEU A 12 1.11 -2.47 9.15
C LEU A 12 2.02 -1.88 10.22
N LYS A 13 3.25 -2.39 10.27
CA LYS A 13 4.32 -1.91 11.15
C LYS A 13 5.64 -1.86 10.35
N PRO A 14 6.66 -1.14 10.82
CA PRO A 14 7.95 -1.05 10.13
C PRO A 14 8.55 -2.42 9.78
N GLU A 15 8.32 -3.44 10.60
CA GLU A 15 8.84 -4.81 10.39
C GLU A 15 8.20 -5.50 9.18
N LEU A 16 7.00 -5.08 8.77
CA LEU A 16 6.26 -5.63 7.63
C LEU A 16 6.52 -4.88 6.32
N LEU A 17 7.48 -3.95 6.29
CA LEU A 17 7.82 -3.18 5.09
C LEU A 17 8.12 -4.08 3.88
N GLN A 18 8.91 -5.13 4.07
CA GLN A 18 9.27 -6.01 2.95
C GLN A 18 8.08 -6.80 2.42
N ASP A 19 7.13 -7.17 3.27
CA ASP A 19 5.91 -7.87 2.85
C ASP A 19 4.98 -6.92 2.08
N TYR A 20 4.86 -5.66 2.54
CA TYR A 20 4.15 -4.62 1.82
C TYR A 20 4.72 -4.40 0.41
N LEU A 21 6.04 -4.23 0.30
CA LEU A 21 6.70 -4.02 -0.99
C LEU A 21 6.55 -5.24 -1.90
N ARG A 22 6.72 -6.45 -1.38
CA ARG A 22 6.55 -7.70 -2.17
C ARG A 22 5.14 -7.83 -2.74
N PHE A 23 4.12 -7.44 -1.98
CA PHE A 23 2.73 -7.42 -2.45
C PHE A 23 2.55 -6.39 -3.57
N PHE A 24 2.95 -5.13 -3.34
CA PHE A 24 2.73 -4.06 -4.32
C PHE A 24 3.61 -4.15 -5.57
N ASP A 25 4.80 -4.74 -5.48
CA ASP A 25 5.69 -4.98 -6.63
C ASP A 25 5.05 -5.93 -7.67
N GLN A 26 3.98 -6.66 -7.29
CA GLN A 26 3.22 -7.55 -8.17
C GLN A 26 1.72 -7.18 -8.28
N ALA A 27 1.25 -6.27 -7.43
CA ALA A 27 -0.13 -5.82 -7.43
C ALA A 27 -0.48 -5.08 -8.72
N PHE A 28 -1.75 -5.14 -9.12
CA PHE A 28 -2.26 -4.44 -10.29
C PHE A 28 -1.56 -4.83 -11.60
N SER A 29 -1.09 -6.07 -11.73
CA SER A 29 -0.52 -6.60 -12.98
C SER A 29 -1.48 -6.47 -14.18
N ASP A 30 -2.80 -6.53 -13.94
CA ASP A 30 -3.84 -6.32 -14.96
C ASP A 30 -4.22 -4.83 -15.16
N PHE A 31 -3.69 -3.93 -14.31
CA PHE A 31 -3.97 -2.48 -14.32
C PHE A 31 -2.66 -1.68 -14.22
N PRO A 32 -1.85 -1.63 -15.30
CA PRO A 32 -0.48 -1.06 -15.28
C PRO A 32 -0.42 0.40 -14.79
N HIS A 33 -1.46 1.19 -15.11
CA HIS A 33 -1.60 2.57 -14.66
C HIS A 33 -1.72 2.74 -13.14
N TRP A 34 -1.98 1.66 -12.39
CA TRP A 34 -2.01 1.63 -10.92
C TRP A 34 -0.83 0.88 -10.29
N ALA A 35 -0.05 0.13 -11.08
CA ALA A 35 1.06 -0.69 -10.58
C ALA A 35 2.13 0.14 -9.84
N GLY A 36 2.29 1.42 -10.21
CA GLY A 36 3.21 2.34 -9.54
C GLY A 36 2.63 3.09 -8.33
N CYS A 37 1.38 2.84 -7.91
CA CYS A 37 0.70 3.67 -6.92
C CYS A 37 1.21 3.45 -5.49
N TYR A 38 1.52 2.20 -5.09
CA TYR A 38 1.87 1.85 -3.70
C TYR A 38 0.91 2.48 -2.66
N CYS A 39 -0.37 2.65 -3.03
CA CYS A 39 -1.40 3.34 -2.23
C CYS A 39 -1.00 4.74 -1.69
N GLY A 40 -0.04 5.42 -2.33
CA GLY A 40 0.50 6.71 -1.86
C GLY A 40 -0.35 7.93 -2.23
N PHE A 41 -1.29 7.79 -3.17
CA PHE A 41 -2.12 8.89 -3.69
C PHE A 41 -2.84 9.67 -2.57
N TYR A 42 -3.42 8.96 -1.60
CA TYR A 42 -4.22 9.57 -0.54
C TYR A 42 -3.41 10.43 0.44
N GLU A 43 -2.09 10.23 0.49
CA GLU A 43 -1.18 10.89 1.44
C GLU A 43 -0.27 11.92 0.77
N THR A 44 -0.40 12.06 -0.55
CA THR A 44 0.24 13.11 -1.34
C THR A 44 -0.84 14.12 -1.71
N PRO A 45 -0.64 15.43 -1.52
CA PRO A 45 -1.55 16.43 -2.05
C PRO A 45 -1.81 16.20 -3.55
N GLY A 46 -3.07 16.34 -3.99
CA GLY A 46 -3.47 15.96 -5.34
C GLY A 46 -2.67 16.64 -6.46
N ASP A 47 -2.28 17.90 -6.25
CA ASP A 47 -1.47 18.67 -7.20
C ASP A 47 0.01 18.22 -7.25
N ASP A 48 0.48 17.50 -6.23
CA ASP A 48 1.86 17.02 -6.11
C ASP A 48 2.03 15.54 -6.53
N TRP A 49 0.93 14.84 -6.82
CA TRP A 49 0.98 13.45 -7.25
C TRP A 49 1.31 13.33 -8.74
N ASP A 50 2.41 12.63 -9.09
CA ASP A 50 2.71 12.28 -10.48
C ASP A 50 2.04 10.94 -10.84
N PRO A 51 0.95 10.91 -11.62
CA PRO A 51 0.24 9.67 -11.94
C PRO A 51 0.95 8.82 -13.02
N THR A 52 2.11 9.25 -13.52
CA THR A 52 2.80 8.55 -14.60
C THR A 52 3.56 7.32 -14.10
N GLU A 53 3.66 6.28 -14.95
CA GLU A 53 4.36 5.04 -14.62
C GLU A 53 5.83 5.26 -14.22
N ARG A 54 6.49 6.26 -14.80
CA ARG A 54 7.88 6.64 -14.48
C ARG A 54 8.07 7.09 -13.03
N ALA A 55 7.01 7.49 -12.33
CA ALA A 55 7.05 7.92 -10.93
C ALA A 55 6.96 6.73 -9.95
N GLY A 56 6.67 5.52 -10.43
CA GLY A 56 6.55 4.31 -9.60
C GLY A 56 7.73 4.06 -8.65
N PRO A 57 9.00 4.14 -9.10
CA PRO A 57 10.16 4.01 -8.21
C PRO A 57 10.21 5.05 -7.09
N GLN A 58 9.80 6.29 -7.37
CA GLN A 58 9.72 7.37 -6.40
C GLN A 58 8.60 7.12 -5.39
N HIS A 59 7.41 6.71 -5.83
CA HIS A 59 6.30 6.32 -4.95
C HIS A 59 6.68 5.16 -4.03
N ARG A 60 7.34 4.13 -4.58
CA ARG A 60 7.86 3.00 -3.81
C ARG A 60 8.78 3.46 -2.68
N THR A 61 9.70 4.37 -3.01
CA THR A 61 10.68 4.92 -2.05
C THR A 61 10.00 5.78 -0.98
N ALA A 62 9.09 6.66 -1.39
CA ALA A 62 8.32 7.52 -0.49
C ALA A 62 7.50 6.68 0.49
N ARG A 63 6.78 5.67 -0.03
CA ARG A 63 5.97 4.77 0.77
C ARG A 63 6.81 3.97 1.76
N ALA A 64 7.95 3.45 1.33
CA ALA A 64 8.87 2.76 2.23
C ALA A 64 9.32 3.66 3.39
N GLY A 65 9.64 4.93 3.12
CA GLY A 65 9.99 5.90 4.17
C GLY A 65 8.85 6.18 5.15
N GLN A 66 7.61 6.28 4.68
CA GLN A 66 6.44 6.47 5.54
C GLN A 66 6.19 5.25 6.45
N ILE A 67 6.32 4.03 5.91
CA ILE A 67 6.17 2.79 6.67
C ILE A 67 7.29 2.66 7.70
N SER A 68 8.55 2.89 7.31
CA SER A 68 9.70 2.83 8.23
C SER A 68 9.60 3.84 9.37
N SER A 69 8.97 5.00 9.14
CA SER A 69 8.77 6.03 10.17
C SER A 69 7.47 5.88 10.97
N GLY A 70 6.67 4.83 10.72
CA GLY A 70 5.40 4.60 11.39
C GLY A 70 4.29 5.60 11.03
N LYS A 71 4.43 6.32 9.91
CA LYS A 71 3.47 7.32 9.43
C LYS A 71 2.37 6.72 8.55
N ALA A 72 2.65 5.58 7.91
CA ALA A 72 1.66 4.85 7.13
C ALA A 72 0.91 3.84 8.01
N SER A 73 -0.41 3.79 7.86
CA SER A 73 -1.29 2.90 8.62
C SER A 73 -2.18 2.07 7.69
N GLY A 74 -2.43 0.82 8.07
CA GLY A 74 -3.33 -0.06 7.33
C GLY A 74 -3.18 -1.51 7.73
N LEU A 75 -3.76 -2.38 6.93
CA LEU A 75 -3.84 -3.82 7.19
C LEU A 75 -3.26 -4.60 6.01
N LEU A 76 -2.42 -5.60 6.31
CA LEU A 76 -1.97 -6.60 5.35
C LEU A 76 -2.68 -7.93 5.63
N ALA A 77 -3.24 -8.53 4.59
CA ALA A 77 -3.85 -9.85 4.63
C ALA A 77 -2.85 -10.90 4.16
N TYR A 78 -2.81 -12.06 4.82
CA TYR A 78 -1.90 -13.15 4.54
C TYR A 78 -2.63 -14.48 4.36
N ILE A 79 -2.10 -15.30 3.44
CA ILE A 79 -2.41 -16.73 3.30
C ILE A 79 -1.08 -17.48 3.35
N ASP A 80 -0.93 -18.44 4.27
CA ASP A 80 0.29 -19.25 4.44
C ASP A 80 1.57 -18.41 4.56
N GLY A 81 1.49 -17.27 5.25
CA GLY A 81 2.60 -16.33 5.45
C GLY A 81 2.92 -15.43 4.25
N ASN A 82 2.19 -15.55 3.12
CA ASN A 82 2.35 -14.69 1.96
C ASN A 82 1.35 -13.53 1.99
N PRO A 83 1.77 -12.28 1.75
CA PRO A 83 0.84 -11.16 1.68
C PRO A 83 0.00 -11.26 0.41
N VAL A 84 -1.32 -11.24 0.56
CA VAL A 84 -2.30 -11.42 -0.52
C VAL A 84 -3.27 -10.25 -0.65
N GLY A 85 -3.21 -9.28 0.27
CA GLY A 85 -4.10 -8.14 0.24
C GLY A 85 -3.62 -6.99 1.10
N TRP A 86 -4.14 -5.81 0.79
CA TRP A 86 -3.87 -4.55 1.48
C TRP A 86 -5.16 -3.76 1.66
N CYS A 87 -5.29 -3.11 2.82
CA CYS A 87 -6.32 -2.12 3.08
C CYS A 87 -5.68 -0.89 3.75
N ASN A 88 -5.87 0.30 3.16
CA ASN A 88 -5.55 1.54 3.84
C ASN A 88 -6.61 1.76 4.93
N ALA A 89 -6.18 1.89 6.18
CA ALA A 89 -7.05 2.04 7.34
C ALA A 89 -6.61 3.22 8.23
N GLN A 90 -6.09 4.28 7.63
CA GLN A 90 -5.67 5.47 8.36
C GLN A 90 -6.85 6.40 8.70
N PRO A 91 -6.73 7.22 9.77
CA PRO A 91 -7.70 8.28 10.04
C PRO A 91 -7.82 9.27 8.88
N THR A 92 -8.99 9.89 8.70
CA THR A 92 -9.21 10.91 7.67
C THR A 92 -8.27 12.11 7.82
N SER A 93 -7.86 12.45 9.05
CA SER A 93 -6.88 13.51 9.33
C SER A 93 -5.48 13.21 8.78
N ALA A 94 -5.16 11.95 8.50
CA ALA A 94 -3.90 11.53 7.87
C ALA A 94 -4.00 11.45 6.33
N THR A 95 -5.17 11.78 5.76
CA THR A 95 -5.44 11.70 4.33
C THR A 95 -5.52 13.10 3.72
N CYS A 96 -4.55 13.48 2.88
CA CYS A 96 -4.52 14.78 2.21
C CYS A 96 -5.64 14.91 1.16
N ALA A 97 -5.97 13.82 0.47
CA ALA A 97 -6.94 13.81 -0.63
C ALA A 97 -8.42 13.93 -0.19
N ILE A 98 -8.72 13.95 1.12
CA ILE A 98 -10.09 14.04 1.68
C ILE A 98 -10.30 15.38 2.42
N THR A 99 -9.43 16.37 2.18
CA THR A 99 -9.67 17.74 2.69
C THR A 99 -10.92 18.31 2.02
N PRO A 100 -11.89 18.89 2.76
CA PRO A 100 -13.11 19.48 2.18
C PRO A 100 -12.83 20.64 1.23
#